data_AF-A0A1G8KD21-F1
#
_entry.id   AF-A0A1G8KD21-F1
#
_cell.length_a   1.000
_cell.length_b   1.000
_cell.length_c   1.000
_cell.angle_alpha   90.00
_cell.angle_beta   90.00
_cell.angle_gamma   90.00
#
_symmetry.space_group_name_H-M   'P 1'
#
loop_
_entity.id
_entity.type
_entity.pdbx_description
1 polymer ?
#
loop_
_entity_poly.entity_id
_entity_poly.type
_entity_poly.pdbx_seq_one_letter_code
_entity_poly.pdbx_strand_id
1 'polypeptide(L)' 'WADASSALADLGWSTTKTIDQMCEDHWRWQKNNPHGYTTN' A
#
# COMPACT_ATOMS: atom_id res chain seq x y z
N TRP A 1 -9.15 15.42 -6.95
CA TRP A 1 -8.91 15.51 -5.50
C TRP A 1 -9.46 14.22 -4.90
N ALA A 2 -8.62 13.40 -4.26
CA ALA A 2 -9.08 12.18 -3.59
C ALA A 2 -9.36 12.54 -2.12
N ASP A 3 -10.63 12.77 -1.79
CA ASP A 3 -11.02 13.13 -0.43
C ASP A 3 -11.23 11.85 0.40
N ALA A 4 -10.21 11.50 1.19
CA ALA A 4 -10.22 10.30 2.02
C ALA A 4 -11.20 10.40 3.22
N SER A 5 -11.79 11.58 3.44
CA SER A 5 -12.72 11.82 4.55
C SER A 5 -14.02 11.01 4.42
N SER A 6 -14.51 10.74 3.20
CA SER A 6 -15.70 9.89 2.99
C SER A 6 -15.46 8.43 3.40
N ALA A 7 -14.29 7.86 3.09
CA ALA A 7 -13.97 6.48 3.47
C ALA A 7 -13.86 6.30 5.00
N LEU A 8 -13.39 7.33 5.71
CA LEU A 8 -13.35 7.33 7.17
C LEU A 8 -14.76 7.40 7.76
N ALA A 9 -15.63 8.25 7.20
CA ALA A 9 -17.00 8.42 7.68
C ALA A 9 -17.88 7.19 7.41
N ASP A 10 -17.76 6.60 6.21
CA ASP A 10 -18.65 5.54 5.76
C ASP A 10 -18.17 4.12 6.14
N LEU A 11 -16.86 3.91 6.22
CA LEU A 11 -16.26 2.58 6.46
C LEU A 11 -15.48 2.49 7.78
N GLY A 12 -15.32 3.61 8.50
CA GLY A 12 -14.43 3.66 9.67
C GLY A 12 -12.98 3.33 9.34
N TRP A 13 -12.61 3.40 8.06
CA TRP A 13 -11.33 2.92 7.56
C TRP A 13 -10.34 4.08 7.46
N SER A 14 -9.14 3.87 7.99
CA SER A 14 -8.02 4.80 7.89
C SER A 14 -6.74 4.04 7.58
N THR A 15 -5.85 4.67 6.81
CA THR A 15 -4.52 4.12 6.55
C THR A 15 -3.67 4.22 7.81
N THR A 16 -3.34 3.08 8.41
CA THR A 16 -2.48 3.00 9.61
C THR A 16 -0.99 3.00 9.28
N LYS A 17 -0.62 2.86 8.01
CA LYS A 17 0.77 2.85 7.55
C LYS A 17 1.23 4.25 7.18
N THR A 18 2.42 4.59 7.66
CA THR A 18 3.16 5.80 7.27
C THR A 18 3.75 5.63 5.86
N ILE A 19 4.11 6.75 5.22
CA ILE A 19 4.74 6.75 3.89
C ILE A 19 6.03 5.90 3.89
N ASP A 20 6.83 6.00 4.94
CA ASP A 20 8.08 5.24 5.05
C ASP A 20 7.84 3.72 5.06
N GLN A 21 6.79 3.28 5.76
CA GLN A 21 6.39 1.87 5.77
C GLN A 21 5.91 1.41 4.39
N MET A 22 5.24 2.29 3.62
CA MET A 22 4.83 1.97 2.25
C MET A 22 6.04 1.84 1.31
N CYS A 23 7.05 2.71 1.46
CA CYS A 23 8.27 2.65 0.66
C CYS A 23 9.11 1.40 0.97
N GLU A 24 9.27 1.04 2.24
CA GLU A 24 9.99 -0.17 2.64
C GLU A 24 9.28 -1.44 2.14
N ASP A 25 7.96 -1.52 2.30
CA ASP A 25 7.18 -2.66 1.81
C ASP A 25 7.31 -2.81 0.28
N HIS A 26 7.31 -1.69 -0.46
CA HIS A 26 7.50 -1.69 -1.90
C HIS A 26 8.89 -2.17 -2.31
N TRP A 27 9.94 -1.66 -1.68
CA TRP A 27 11.32 -2.08 -1.96
C TRP A 27 11.56 -3.54 -1.61
N ARG A 28 11.02 -4.01 -0.48
CA ARG A 28 11.10 -5.40 -0.04
C ARG A 28 10.44 -6.36 -1.03
N TRP A 29 9.27 -5.99 -1.55
CA TRP A 29 8.59 -6.76 -2.60
C TRP A 29 9.42 -6.82 -3.88
N GLN A 30 9.90 -5.67 -4.36
CA GLN A 30 10.68 -5.57 -5.60
C GLN A 30 12.00 -6.35 -5.51
N LYS A 31 12.67 -6.30 -4.36
CA LYS A 31 13.91 -7.04 -4.10
C LYS A 31 13.69 -8.56 -4.12
N ASN A 32 12.59 -9.04 -3.54
CA ASN A 32 12.31 -10.47 -3.41
C ASN A 32 11.61 -11.07 -4.65
N ASN A 33 11.02 -10.23 -5.50
CA ASN A 33 10.33 -10.64 -6.73
C ASN A 33 10.86 -9.82 -7.91
N PRO A 34 12.14 -9.99 -8.29
CA PRO A 34 12.77 -9.19 -9.34
C PRO A 34 12.12 -9.36 -10.72
N HIS A 35 11.38 -10.45 -10.93
CA HIS A 35 10.60 -10.72 -12.15
C HIS A 35 9.09 -10.64 -11.93
N GLY A 36 8.64 -10.04 -10.81
CA GLY A 36 7.24 -9.95 -10.45
C GLY A 36 6.63 -11.31 -10.14
N TYR A 37 5.32 -11.46 -10.34
CA TYR A 37 4.65 -12.75 -10.21
C TYR A 37 5.21 -13.72 -11.26
N THR A 38 5.87 -14.77 -10.81
CA THR A 38 6.28 -15.88 -11.68
C THR A 38 5.02 -16.53 -12.23
N THR A 39 4.79 -16.33 -13.53
CA THR A 39 3.73 -17.03 -14.27
C THR A 39 4.12 -18.50 -14.39
N ASN A 40 3.24 -19.39 -13.93
CA ASN A 40 3.23 -20.80 -14.32
C ASN A 40 1.96 -21.07 -15.12
#